data_AF-A0A7L5EM83-F1
#
_entry.id   AF-A0A7L5EM83-F1
#
_cell.length_a   1.000
_cell.length_b   1.000
_cell.length_c   1.000
_cell.angle_alpha   90.00
_cell.angle_beta   90.00
_cell.angle_gamma   90.00
#
_symmetry.space_group_name_H-M   'P 1'
#
loop_
_entity.id
_entity.type
_entity.pdbx_description
1 polymer ?
#
loop_
_entity_poly.entity_id
_entity_poly.type
_entity_poly.pdbx_seq_one_letter_code
_entity_poly.pdbx_strand_id
1 'polypeptide(L)'
;MNKFWIILEPYTFIWSNSVTILLYNTLSKKAFLAKNNEMLAPIILALENKRNLYSVLVDENKLQYQTVKDFISILRDSYSGDCVSLELCKNKPMVMYPSLNFNEDMNREIEFVKSQETLGRKILNNLISIDIYLGGTCSYTCDYCDTKYKQIRWCKSNKETLPYDKLHGLLSEISTLNSISVNFFGEIFTYPYINELLKELSSCLFNKKFILDYKYSLDHERKIAHLINSGGNIGLLIGDTERLNQLAALPFLHDKNLECIFSVEGESEFSFLANFISMHNLENVFIYPYFNGTNQDFFRKNIFQDKDDILVEELDKREIFMRQTLNSNFFGKLTVLSNGDILPNVNANSIGNIDHGIKNLIYKEIAEGSYWLQTRNKIEPCKNCLYRVLCSPISNYEIAMGKMDLCNVSRVGQTEPQTTE
;
A
#
# COMPACT_ATOMS: atom_id res chain seq x y z
N MET A 1 11.79 -41.09 29.73
CA MET A 1 12.22 -40.36 28.53
C MET A 1 12.09 -38.89 28.84
N ASN A 2 13.17 -38.14 28.66
CA ASN A 2 13.15 -36.70 28.91
C ASN A 2 12.30 -36.01 27.82
N LYS A 3 11.57 -34.99 28.23
CA LYS A 3 10.72 -34.19 27.34
C LYS A 3 11.10 -32.73 27.44
N PHE A 4 10.88 -32.00 26.35
CA PHE A 4 11.27 -30.61 26.23
C PHE A 4 10.16 -29.80 25.58
N TRP A 5 9.95 -28.59 26.08
CA TRP A 5 9.12 -27.58 25.44
C TRP A 5 9.94 -26.79 24.45
N ILE A 6 9.56 -26.83 23.17
CA ILE A 6 10.01 -25.84 22.20
C ILE A 6 9.01 -24.69 22.24
N ILE A 7 9.50 -23.48 22.47
CA ILE A 7 8.71 -22.26 22.60
C ILE A 7 9.18 -21.19 21.61
N LEU A 8 8.26 -20.40 21.07
CA LEU A 8 8.58 -19.15 20.37
C LEU A 8 8.24 -17.95 21.26
N GLU A 9 8.91 -16.84 21.01
CA GLU A 9 8.64 -15.57 21.68
C GLU A 9 7.42 -14.85 21.07
N PRO A 10 6.69 -13.99 21.82
CA PRO A 10 5.44 -13.37 21.36
C PRO A 10 5.62 -12.29 20.28
N TYR A 11 6.87 -11.92 19.98
CA TYR A 11 7.28 -11.02 18.90
C TYR A 11 7.83 -11.77 17.68
N THR A 12 7.81 -13.11 17.71
CA THR A 12 8.24 -13.95 16.59
C THR A 12 7.03 -14.37 15.77
N PHE A 13 7.14 -14.27 14.45
CA PHE A 13 6.23 -14.88 13.51
C PHE A 13 6.90 -16.07 12.84
N ILE A 14 6.12 -17.09 12.53
CA ILE A 14 6.59 -18.31 11.88
C ILE A 14 5.66 -18.66 10.72
N TRP A 15 6.26 -18.99 9.58
CA TRP A 15 5.58 -19.55 8.41
C TRP A 15 6.43 -20.69 7.84
N SER A 16 5.79 -21.65 7.18
CA SER A 16 6.51 -22.77 6.58
C SER A 16 5.90 -23.26 5.28
N ASN A 17 6.72 -23.95 4.50
CA ASN A 17 6.32 -24.83 3.40
C ASN A 17 7.02 -26.19 3.58
N SER A 18 6.93 -27.09 2.58
CA SER A 18 7.51 -28.43 2.68
C SER A 18 9.03 -28.49 2.85
N VAL A 19 9.77 -27.44 2.46
CA VAL A 19 11.24 -27.44 2.41
C VAL A 19 11.87 -26.35 3.29
N THR A 20 11.12 -25.30 3.65
CA THR A 20 11.67 -24.11 4.31
C THR A 20 10.73 -23.59 5.38
N ILE A 21 11.31 -23.12 6.48
CA ILE A 21 10.65 -22.37 7.56
C ILE A 21 11.21 -20.95 7.52
N LEU A 22 10.33 -19.97 7.65
CA LEU A 22 10.63 -18.56 7.78
C LEU A 22 10.23 -18.11 9.18
N LEU A 23 11.22 -17.65 9.94
CA LEU A 23 11.04 -16.97 11.22
C LEU A 23 11.24 -15.47 10.98
N TYR A 24 10.40 -14.65 11.59
CA TYR A 24 10.56 -13.20 11.58
C TYR A 24 10.45 -12.66 13.00
N ASN A 25 11.49 -11.97 13.46
CA ASN A 25 11.53 -11.38 14.79
C ASN A 25 11.25 -9.87 14.66
N THR A 26 10.12 -9.39 15.20
CA THR A 26 9.73 -7.97 15.08
C THR A 26 10.50 -7.03 16.01
N LEU A 27 11.27 -7.54 16.98
CA LEU A 27 12.14 -6.70 17.81
C LEU A 27 13.45 -6.40 17.08
N SER A 28 14.06 -7.42 16.47
CA SER A 28 15.28 -7.23 15.67
C SER A 28 15.00 -6.84 14.22
N LYS A 29 13.73 -6.94 13.79
CA LYS A 29 13.23 -6.72 12.42
C LYS A 29 13.95 -7.56 11.36
N LYS A 30 14.31 -8.80 11.73
CA LYS A 30 15.09 -9.70 10.88
C LYS A 30 14.33 -10.98 10.57
N ALA A 31 14.51 -11.44 9.34
CA ALA A 31 14.07 -12.75 8.88
C ALA A 31 15.18 -13.80 9.03
N PHE A 32 14.81 -15.03 9.39
CA PHE A 32 15.70 -16.17 9.51
C PHE A 32 15.09 -17.37 8.80
N LEU A 33 15.92 -18.12 8.07
CA LEU A 33 15.48 -19.29 7.31
C LEU A 33 16.04 -20.57 7.94
N ALA A 34 15.18 -21.58 8.05
CA ALA A 34 15.57 -22.93 8.45
C ALA A 34 15.06 -23.97 7.44
N LYS A 35 15.76 -25.10 7.33
CA LYS A 35 15.34 -26.21 6.47
C LYS A 35 14.18 -26.95 7.14
N ASN A 36 13.09 -27.17 6.39
CA ASN A 36 12.00 -28.05 6.81
C ASN A 36 12.17 -29.46 6.24
N ASN A 37 11.65 -30.45 6.96
CA ASN A 37 11.55 -31.83 6.52
C ASN A 37 10.45 -32.56 7.30
N GLU A 38 10.20 -33.82 6.97
CA GLU A 38 9.17 -34.65 7.61
C GLU A 38 9.34 -34.80 9.14
N MET A 39 10.56 -34.66 9.65
CA MET A 39 10.83 -34.75 11.09
C MET A 39 10.47 -33.48 11.85
N LEU A 40 10.75 -32.31 11.26
CA LEU A 40 10.52 -31.01 11.87
C LEU A 40 9.11 -30.48 11.58
N ALA A 41 8.52 -30.81 10.43
CA ALA A 41 7.22 -30.32 10.01
C ALA A 41 6.09 -30.51 11.05
N PRO A 42 5.96 -31.66 11.76
CA PRO A 42 4.95 -31.79 12.80
C PRO A 42 5.13 -30.81 13.97
N ILE A 43 6.37 -30.45 14.31
CA ILE A 43 6.68 -29.47 15.36
C ILE A 43 6.26 -28.08 14.88
N ILE A 44 6.58 -27.73 13.64
CA ILE A 44 6.25 -26.41 13.06
C ILE A 44 4.75 -26.22 12.91
N LEU A 45 4.03 -27.22 12.38
CA LEU A 45 2.57 -27.20 12.29
C LEU A 45 1.92 -27.05 13.67
N ALA A 46 2.51 -27.68 14.69
CA ALA A 46 2.05 -27.52 16.06
C ALA A 46 2.35 -26.11 16.61
N LEU A 47 3.48 -25.49 16.29
CA LEU A 47 3.79 -24.10 16.67
C LEU A 47 2.87 -23.10 15.96
N GLU A 48 2.58 -23.28 14.67
CA GLU A 48 1.69 -22.40 13.89
C GLU A 48 0.24 -22.41 14.41
N ASN A 49 -0.19 -23.51 15.06
CA ASN A 49 -1.53 -23.63 15.61
C ASN A 49 -1.72 -22.73 16.85
N LYS A 50 -2.61 -21.74 16.75
CA LYS A 50 -2.90 -20.78 17.84
C LYS A 50 -3.26 -21.45 19.18
N ARG A 51 -3.92 -22.63 19.15
CA ARG A 51 -4.31 -23.36 20.37
C ARG A 51 -3.11 -23.84 21.16
N ASN A 52 -1.96 -23.97 20.51
CA ASN A 52 -0.74 -24.39 21.14
C ASN A 52 0.02 -23.24 21.83
N LEU A 53 -0.38 -21.98 21.65
CA LEU A 53 0.24 -20.82 22.29
C LEU A 53 1.77 -20.84 22.11
N TYR A 54 2.21 -21.09 20.87
CA TYR A 54 3.63 -21.17 20.51
C TYR A 54 4.48 -22.12 21.36
N SER A 55 3.86 -23.14 21.95
CA SER A 55 4.52 -24.09 22.85
C SER A 55 4.18 -25.53 22.47
N VAL A 56 5.20 -26.33 22.16
CA VAL A 56 5.07 -27.72 21.72
C VAL A 56 5.98 -28.63 22.54
N LEU A 57 5.42 -29.72 23.06
CA LEU A 57 6.17 -30.73 23.81
C LEU A 57 6.75 -31.76 22.86
N VAL A 58 8.05 -32.03 22.96
CA VAL A 58 8.76 -33.03 22.16
C VAL A 58 9.57 -33.96 23.04
N ASP A 59 9.74 -35.20 22.59
CA ASP A 59 10.62 -36.17 23.24
C ASP A 59 12.08 -35.91 22.88
N GLU A 60 13.01 -36.23 23.78
CA GLU A 60 14.45 -36.07 23.59
C GLU A 60 14.99 -36.70 22.30
N ASN A 61 14.41 -37.82 21.86
CA ASN A 61 14.78 -38.48 20.60
C ASN A 61 14.58 -37.56 19.39
N LYS A 62 13.56 -36.69 19.41
CA LYS A 62 13.32 -35.70 18.34
C LYS A 62 14.39 -34.62 18.32
N LEU A 63 14.96 -34.28 19.47
CA LEU A 63 16.07 -33.33 19.56
C LEU A 63 17.38 -33.87 18.99
N GLN A 64 17.47 -35.17 18.70
CA GLN A 64 18.68 -35.76 18.10
C GLN A 64 18.77 -35.54 16.59
N TYR A 65 17.65 -35.26 15.91
CA TYR A 65 17.66 -34.97 14.47
C TYR A 65 18.35 -33.64 14.20
N GLN A 66 19.29 -33.64 13.25
CA GLN A 66 20.08 -32.46 12.92
C GLN A 66 19.21 -31.25 12.55
N THR A 67 18.15 -31.45 11.76
CA THR A 67 17.24 -30.35 11.39
C THR A 67 16.53 -29.72 12.58
N VAL A 68 16.23 -30.50 13.63
CA VAL A 68 15.64 -29.98 14.87
C VAL A 68 16.68 -29.22 15.68
N LYS A 69 17.92 -29.73 15.77
CA LYS A 69 19.04 -29.03 16.44
C LYS A 69 19.34 -27.68 15.78
N ASP A 70 19.44 -27.66 14.45
CA ASP A 70 19.71 -26.45 13.67
C ASP A 70 18.60 -25.42 13.89
N PHE A 71 17.34 -25.85 13.85
CA PHE A 71 16.20 -24.97 14.12
C PHE A 71 16.24 -24.38 15.54
N ILE A 72 16.57 -25.18 16.56
CA ILE A 72 16.70 -24.70 17.94
C ILE A 72 17.87 -23.72 18.09
N SER A 73 19.00 -23.95 17.40
CA SER A 73 20.10 -22.97 17.37
C SER A 73 19.62 -21.65 16.80
N ILE A 74 18.95 -21.68 15.64
CA ILE A 74 18.39 -20.48 15.01
C ILE A 74 17.44 -19.75 15.97
N LEU A 75 16.54 -20.46 16.68
CA LEU A 75 15.65 -19.84 17.65
C LEU A 75 16.41 -19.09 18.75
N ARG A 76 17.44 -19.70 19.31
CA ARG A 76 18.25 -19.11 20.39
C ARG A 76 19.10 -17.95 19.89
N ASP A 77 19.83 -18.15 18.79
CA ASP A 77 20.73 -17.16 18.21
C ASP A 77 19.99 -15.91 17.71
N SER A 78 18.74 -16.09 17.25
CA SER A 78 17.86 -15.00 16.82
C SER A 78 16.99 -14.42 17.94
N TYR A 79 17.11 -14.90 19.18
CA TYR A 79 16.25 -14.56 20.31
C TYR A 79 14.75 -14.72 20.01
N SER A 80 14.40 -15.69 19.17
CA SER A 80 13.03 -15.95 18.71
C SER A 80 12.32 -17.06 19.49
N GLY A 81 13.03 -17.74 20.38
CA GLY A 81 12.48 -18.86 21.13
C GLY A 81 13.55 -19.65 21.87
N ASP A 82 13.12 -20.73 22.53
CA ASP A 82 14.00 -21.62 23.29
C ASP A 82 13.47 -23.07 23.32
N CYS A 83 14.29 -23.97 23.85
CA CYS A 83 13.99 -25.37 24.12
C CYS A 83 14.28 -25.68 25.59
N VAL A 84 13.24 -25.84 26.41
CA VAL A 84 13.32 -25.94 27.87
C VAL A 84 12.96 -27.35 28.34
N SER A 85 13.76 -27.93 29.24
CA SER A 85 13.47 -29.25 29.83
C SER A 85 12.20 -29.22 30.68
N LEU A 86 11.41 -30.30 30.62
CA LEU A 86 10.22 -30.47 31.46
C LEU A 86 10.56 -30.55 32.96
N GLU A 87 11.82 -30.86 33.31
CA GLU A 87 12.31 -30.79 34.69
C GLU A 87 12.31 -29.35 35.21
N LEU A 88 12.67 -28.38 34.36
CA LEU A 88 12.69 -26.96 34.67
C LEU A 88 11.30 -26.32 34.52
N CYS A 89 10.51 -26.79 33.55
CA CYS A 89 9.16 -26.28 33.27
C CYS A 89 8.15 -27.42 33.16
N LYS A 90 7.57 -27.81 34.31
CA LYS A 90 6.64 -28.95 34.39
C LYS A 90 5.33 -28.71 33.66
N ASN A 91 4.84 -27.47 33.69
CA ASN A 91 3.59 -27.07 33.06
C ASN A 91 3.86 -26.51 31.67
N LYS A 92 2.83 -26.51 30.81
CA LYS A 92 2.91 -25.88 29.50
C LYS A 92 3.20 -24.37 29.63
N PRO A 93 4.27 -23.85 29.01
CA PRO A 93 4.50 -22.41 28.95
C PRO A 93 3.34 -21.68 28.29
N MET A 94 2.97 -20.53 28.85
CA MET A 94 1.93 -19.68 28.28
C MET A 94 2.57 -18.51 27.54
N VAL A 95 2.67 -18.63 26.22
CA VAL A 95 3.12 -17.53 25.34
C VAL A 95 1.92 -16.86 24.69
N MET A 96 1.93 -15.53 24.65
CA MET A 96 0.92 -14.77 23.93
C MET A 96 1.12 -14.92 22.42
N TYR A 97 0.31 -15.79 21.81
CA TYR A 97 0.30 -15.95 20.35
C TYR A 97 -0.04 -14.61 19.67
N PRO A 98 0.79 -14.13 18.71
CA PRO A 98 0.52 -12.90 17.98
C PRO A 98 -0.68 -13.10 17.07
N SER A 99 -1.86 -12.66 17.53
CA SER A 99 -3.09 -12.68 16.76
C SER A 99 -3.76 -11.31 16.73
N LEU A 100 -4.36 -11.01 15.59
CA LEU A 100 -5.24 -9.87 15.39
C LEU A 100 -6.66 -10.25 15.83
N ASN A 101 -7.26 -9.47 16.72
CA ASN A 101 -8.70 -9.53 17.01
C ASN A 101 -9.49 -8.73 15.96
N PHE A 102 -9.36 -9.07 14.67
CA PHE A 102 -10.06 -8.33 13.61
C PHE A 102 -11.50 -8.83 13.37
N ASN A 103 -11.76 -10.12 13.57
CA ASN A 103 -12.99 -10.76 13.05
C ASN A 103 -14.14 -10.93 14.06
N GLU A 104 -13.86 -10.99 15.37
CA GLU A 104 -14.94 -11.15 16.37
C GLU A 104 -15.63 -9.82 16.69
N ASP A 105 -14.88 -8.71 16.69
CA ASP A 105 -15.44 -7.40 16.97
C ASP A 105 -16.11 -6.79 15.74
N MET A 106 -15.54 -6.94 14.53
CA MET A 106 -16.12 -6.30 13.36
C MET A 106 -17.48 -6.90 12.98
N ASN A 107 -17.66 -8.23 13.00
CA ASN A 107 -18.98 -8.84 12.73
C ASN A 107 -20.03 -8.51 13.81
N ARG A 108 -19.63 -8.42 15.09
CA ARG A 108 -20.51 -8.02 16.19
C ARG A 108 -20.85 -6.52 16.15
N GLU A 109 -19.89 -5.69 15.79
CA GLU A 109 -20.11 -4.26 15.57
C GLU A 109 -20.98 -4.06 14.33
N ILE A 110 -20.77 -4.79 13.23
CA ILE A 110 -21.56 -4.76 11.97
C ILE A 110 -23.07 -5.01 12.20
N GLU A 111 -23.47 -5.95 13.05
CA GLU A 111 -24.89 -6.15 13.38
C GLU A 111 -25.45 -5.04 14.30
N PHE A 112 -24.61 -4.42 15.13
CA PHE A 112 -24.96 -3.30 16.02
C PHE A 112 -24.97 -1.93 15.30
N VAL A 113 -24.24 -1.81 14.18
CA VAL A 113 -23.92 -0.60 13.38
C VAL A 113 -25.16 0.11 12.82
N LYS A 114 -26.30 -0.57 12.70
CA LYS A 114 -27.52 0.01 12.12
C LYS A 114 -28.20 1.10 12.97
N SER A 115 -27.75 1.35 14.20
CA SER A 115 -28.56 2.09 15.20
C SER A 115 -28.00 3.40 15.77
N GLN A 116 -26.74 3.83 15.52
CA GLN A 116 -26.18 5.03 16.20
C GLN A 116 -25.30 5.97 15.34
N GLU A 117 -25.49 7.29 15.51
CA GLU A 117 -24.74 8.38 14.84
C GLU A 117 -23.26 8.46 15.22
N THR A 118 -22.92 8.18 16.49
CA THR A 118 -21.55 8.22 17.03
C THR A 118 -20.59 7.27 16.31
N LEU A 119 -21.11 6.21 15.68
CA LEU A 119 -20.32 5.27 14.90
C LEU A 119 -20.06 5.75 13.46
N GLY A 120 -20.89 6.65 12.91
CA GLY A 120 -20.67 7.22 11.58
C GLY A 120 -19.34 7.94 11.47
N ARG A 121 -18.96 8.67 12.53
CA ARG A 121 -17.65 9.31 12.62
C ARG A 121 -16.51 8.30 12.68
N LYS A 122 -16.70 7.15 13.35
CA LYS A 122 -15.69 6.07 13.39
C LYS A 122 -15.47 5.44 12.01
N ILE A 123 -16.53 5.26 11.22
CA ILE A 123 -16.43 4.72 9.85
C ILE A 123 -15.65 5.70 8.96
N LEU A 124 -15.98 6.99 9.03
CA LEU A 124 -15.29 8.05 8.28
C LEU A 124 -13.81 8.18 8.64
N ASN A 125 -13.41 7.86 9.87
CA ASN A 125 -11.99 7.88 10.28
C ASN A 125 -11.12 6.86 9.54
N ASN A 126 -11.70 5.89 8.82
CA ASN A 126 -10.93 4.98 7.96
C ASN A 126 -10.49 5.66 6.66
N LEU A 127 -11.10 6.80 6.30
CA LEU A 127 -10.72 7.58 5.13
C LEU A 127 -9.40 8.31 5.39
N ILE A 128 -8.46 8.16 4.47
CA ILE A 128 -7.13 8.77 4.47
C ILE A 128 -7.04 9.81 3.36
N SER A 129 -7.52 9.49 2.15
CA SER A 129 -7.51 10.44 1.04
C SER A 129 -8.66 10.26 0.05
N ILE A 130 -9.06 11.37 -0.57
CA ILE A 130 -9.97 11.38 -1.71
C ILE A 130 -9.29 12.08 -2.88
N ASP A 131 -9.23 11.40 -4.01
CA ASP A 131 -8.83 11.98 -5.29
C ASP A 131 -10.10 12.36 -6.08
N ILE A 132 -10.32 13.65 -6.33
CA ILE A 132 -11.51 14.18 -7.00
C ILE A 132 -11.12 14.66 -8.39
N TYR A 133 -11.63 14.00 -9.42
CA TYR A 133 -11.50 14.43 -10.81
C TYR A 133 -12.66 15.36 -11.14
N LEU A 134 -12.38 16.66 -11.22
CA LEU A 134 -13.39 17.68 -11.53
C LEU A 134 -13.88 17.59 -12.98
N GLY A 135 -13.05 17.03 -13.87
CA GLY A 135 -13.30 16.95 -15.30
C GLY A 135 -13.00 18.25 -16.03
N GLY A 136 -13.70 18.51 -17.13
CA GLY A 136 -13.53 19.71 -17.97
C GLY A 136 -12.78 19.45 -19.28
N THR A 137 -12.70 20.49 -20.11
CA THR A 137 -12.03 20.38 -21.42
C THR A 137 -10.52 20.35 -21.24
N CYS A 138 -9.87 19.22 -21.55
CA CYS A 138 -8.43 19.15 -21.66
C CYS A 138 -7.98 19.67 -23.03
N SER A 139 -7.10 20.69 -23.05
CA SER A 139 -6.57 21.25 -24.30
C SER A 139 -5.29 20.54 -24.79
N TYR A 140 -4.78 19.59 -24.00
CA TYR A 140 -3.53 18.88 -24.29
C TYR A 140 -3.79 17.45 -24.77
N THR A 141 -3.06 17.05 -25.80
CA THR A 141 -2.94 15.66 -26.23
C THR A 141 -1.72 15.05 -25.53
N CYS A 142 -1.97 14.24 -24.52
CA CYS A 142 -0.93 13.53 -23.78
C CYS A 142 -0.92 12.07 -24.17
N ASP A 143 0.27 11.50 -24.35
CA ASP A 143 0.43 10.06 -24.50
C ASP A 143 -0.10 9.35 -23.26
N TYR A 144 -0.83 8.26 -23.47
CA TYR A 144 -1.30 7.38 -22.40
C TYR A 144 -2.20 8.05 -21.35
N CYS A 145 -2.89 9.15 -21.68
CA CYS A 145 -3.78 9.87 -20.76
C CYS A 145 -4.82 8.94 -20.10
N ASP A 146 -5.34 7.95 -20.83
CA ASP A 146 -6.37 7.02 -20.34
C ASP A 146 -5.82 5.80 -19.57
N THR A 147 -4.49 5.63 -19.51
CA THR A 147 -3.85 4.46 -18.89
C THR A 147 -2.90 4.85 -17.76
N LYS A 148 -2.28 6.04 -17.79
CA LYS A 148 -1.33 6.49 -16.77
C LYS A 148 -1.99 6.68 -15.40
N TYR A 149 -3.18 7.28 -15.33
CA TYR A 149 -3.93 7.47 -14.07
C TYR A 149 -4.36 6.14 -13.40
N LYS A 150 -4.37 5.04 -14.14
CA LYS A 150 -4.65 3.70 -13.61
C LYS A 150 -3.47 3.07 -12.88
N GLN A 151 -2.26 3.58 -13.11
CA GLN A 151 -1.02 3.08 -12.52
C GLN A 151 -0.51 3.99 -11.42
N ILE A 152 -0.47 5.29 -11.70
CA ILE A 152 0.08 6.32 -10.83
C ILE A 152 -0.95 7.45 -10.67
N ARG A 153 -0.87 8.24 -9.60
CA ARG A 153 -1.78 9.37 -9.40
C ARG A 153 -1.49 10.42 -10.48
N TRP A 154 -2.33 10.45 -11.50
CA TRP A 154 -2.14 11.25 -12.71
C TRP A 154 -3.42 11.92 -13.15
N CYS A 155 -3.31 12.93 -14.03
CA CYS A 155 -4.48 13.54 -14.64
C CYS A 155 -5.16 12.57 -15.63
N LYS A 156 -6.45 12.80 -15.87
CA LYS A 156 -7.25 12.10 -16.86
C LYS A 156 -8.13 13.13 -17.56
N SER A 157 -8.17 13.08 -18.89
CA SER A 157 -9.12 13.89 -19.65
C SER A 157 -10.54 13.30 -19.54
N ASN A 158 -11.53 14.14 -19.24
CA ASN A 158 -12.94 13.78 -19.35
C ASN A 158 -13.74 15.02 -19.72
N LYS A 159 -14.60 14.92 -20.75
CA LYS A 159 -15.45 16.03 -21.20
C LYS A 159 -16.55 16.38 -20.20
N GLU A 160 -16.92 15.45 -19.34
CA GLU A 160 -17.88 15.71 -18.27
C GLU A 160 -17.27 16.61 -17.19
N THR A 161 -18.12 17.34 -16.49
CA THR A 161 -17.73 18.22 -15.39
C THR A 161 -18.53 17.84 -14.15
N LEU A 162 -17.85 17.66 -13.02
CA LEU A 162 -18.51 17.34 -11.75
C LEU A 162 -19.40 18.51 -11.32
N PRO A 163 -20.73 18.31 -11.16
CA PRO A 163 -21.61 19.37 -10.68
C PRO A 163 -21.24 19.84 -9.27
N TYR A 164 -21.31 21.15 -9.04
CA TYR A 164 -20.88 21.74 -7.77
C TYR A 164 -21.77 21.36 -6.59
N ASP A 165 -23.07 21.18 -6.79
CA ASP A 165 -24.01 20.70 -5.76
C ASP A 165 -23.60 19.33 -5.21
N LYS A 166 -23.19 18.41 -6.10
CA LYS A 166 -22.67 17.09 -5.71
C LYS A 166 -21.34 17.20 -4.95
N LEU A 167 -20.43 18.03 -5.46
CA LEU A 167 -19.13 18.26 -4.82
C LEU A 167 -19.30 18.87 -3.43
N HIS A 168 -20.15 19.89 -3.29
CA HIS A 168 -20.49 20.53 -2.03
C HIS A 168 -21.05 19.54 -1.00
N GLY A 169 -21.94 18.63 -1.43
CA GLY A 169 -22.47 17.57 -0.58
C GLY A 169 -21.35 16.70 0.02
N LEU A 170 -20.43 16.22 -0.81
CA LEU A 170 -19.27 15.45 -0.36
C LEU A 170 -18.34 16.24 0.57
N LEU A 171 -17.98 17.47 0.19
CA LEU A 171 -17.10 18.33 1.00
C LEU A 171 -17.71 18.61 2.38
N SER A 172 -19.04 18.78 2.44
CA SER A 172 -19.78 18.94 3.68
C SER A 172 -19.72 17.69 4.56
N GLU A 173 -19.88 16.49 4.00
CA GLU A 173 -19.78 15.22 4.73
C GLU A 173 -18.38 14.99 5.34
N ILE A 174 -17.32 15.38 4.64
CA ILE A 174 -15.94 15.17 5.08
C ILE A 174 -15.33 16.37 5.82
N SER A 175 -16.04 17.49 5.91
CA SER A 175 -15.58 18.76 6.49
C SER A 175 -14.99 18.63 7.91
N THR A 176 -15.46 17.65 8.68
CA THR A 176 -15.03 17.41 10.08
C THR A 176 -13.77 16.55 10.22
N LEU A 177 -13.24 16.03 9.10
CA LEU A 177 -12.11 15.11 9.08
C LEU A 177 -10.80 15.85 8.82
N ASN A 178 -10.19 16.39 9.87
CA ASN A 178 -9.01 17.27 9.71
C ASN A 178 -7.75 16.56 9.16
N SER A 179 -7.67 15.22 9.26
CA SER A 179 -6.47 14.46 8.87
C SER A 179 -6.51 13.90 7.44
N ILE A 180 -7.59 14.09 6.69
CA ILE A 180 -7.68 13.55 5.33
C ILE A 180 -6.96 14.45 4.34
N SER A 181 -6.47 13.86 3.26
CA SER A 181 -5.98 14.57 2.07
C SER A 181 -7.03 14.56 0.98
N VAL A 182 -7.50 15.73 0.56
CA VAL A 182 -8.40 15.89 -0.59
C VAL A 182 -7.60 16.48 -1.74
N ASN A 183 -7.46 15.69 -2.80
CA ASN A 183 -6.68 16.04 -3.98
C ASN A 183 -7.62 16.33 -5.15
N PHE A 184 -7.49 17.49 -5.79
CA PHE A 184 -8.31 17.91 -6.91
C PHE A 184 -7.52 17.78 -8.22
N PHE A 185 -8.07 17.06 -9.18
CA PHE A 185 -7.49 16.83 -10.50
C PHE A 185 -8.34 17.48 -11.59
N GLY A 186 -7.68 17.96 -12.64
CA GLY A 186 -8.29 18.55 -13.83
C GLY A 186 -7.67 19.90 -14.18
N GLU A 187 -8.22 20.56 -15.18
CA GLU A 187 -7.86 21.96 -15.48
C GLU A 187 -8.60 22.88 -14.50
N ILE A 188 -8.04 23.05 -13.30
CA ILE A 188 -8.75 23.64 -12.15
C ILE A 188 -9.31 25.04 -12.44
N PHE A 189 -8.60 25.89 -13.18
CA PHE A 189 -9.05 27.25 -13.48
C PHE A 189 -10.06 27.32 -14.64
N THR A 190 -10.34 26.22 -15.34
CA THR A 190 -11.42 26.12 -16.33
C THR A 190 -12.66 25.41 -15.77
N TYR A 191 -12.57 24.86 -14.54
CA TYR A 191 -13.73 24.34 -13.83
C TYR A 191 -14.77 25.45 -13.61
N PRO A 192 -16.02 25.29 -14.08
CA PRO A 192 -17.02 26.35 -14.07
C PRO A 192 -17.33 26.95 -12.70
N TYR A 193 -17.13 26.18 -11.63
CA TYR A 193 -17.48 26.54 -10.25
C TYR A 193 -16.24 26.74 -9.37
N ILE A 194 -15.11 27.12 -9.97
CA ILE A 194 -13.84 27.26 -9.25
C ILE A 194 -13.90 28.31 -8.13
N ASN A 195 -14.63 29.40 -8.32
CA ASN A 195 -14.70 30.46 -7.31
C ASN A 195 -15.47 30.01 -6.07
N GLU A 196 -16.58 29.29 -6.29
CA GLU A 196 -17.40 28.66 -5.26
C GLU A 196 -16.59 27.61 -4.50
N LEU A 197 -15.87 26.74 -5.23
CA LEU A 197 -14.99 25.73 -4.65
C LEU A 197 -13.89 26.35 -3.78
N LEU A 198 -13.17 27.35 -4.28
CA LEU A 198 -12.09 28.00 -3.51
C LEU A 198 -12.62 28.69 -2.26
N LYS A 199 -13.81 29.30 -2.34
CA LYS A 199 -14.47 29.92 -1.19
C LYS A 199 -14.83 28.88 -0.13
N GLU A 200 -15.41 27.75 -0.53
CA GLU A 200 -15.75 26.66 0.39
C GLU A 200 -14.49 26.05 1.04
N LEU A 201 -13.48 25.75 0.22
CA LEU A 201 -12.21 25.17 0.68
C LEU A 201 -11.45 26.09 1.65
N SER A 202 -11.68 27.40 1.61
CA SER A 202 -11.08 28.32 2.58
C SER A 202 -11.51 28.04 4.03
N SER A 203 -12.68 27.44 4.22
CA SER A 203 -13.22 27.07 5.53
C SER A 203 -12.90 25.63 5.98
N CYS A 204 -12.44 24.79 5.06
CA CYS A 204 -12.11 23.39 5.33
C CYS A 204 -10.76 23.25 6.04
N LEU A 205 -10.70 22.35 7.03
CA LEU A 205 -9.49 22.08 7.83
C LEU A 205 -8.66 20.90 7.31
N PHE A 206 -9.21 20.07 6.43
CA PHE A 206 -8.47 18.96 5.82
C PHE A 206 -7.36 19.47 4.91
N ASN A 207 -6.38 18.61 4.63
CA ASN A 207 -5.31 18.95 3.69
C ASN A 207 -5.89 18.98 2.26
N LYS A 208 -5.70 20.12 1.57
CA LYS A 208 -6.16 20.34 0.20
C LYS A 208 -4.98 20.46 -0.74
N LYS A 209 -5.00 19.69 -1.82
CA LYS A 209 -3.97 19.70 -2.86
C LYS A 209 -4.59 19.79 -4.24
N PHE A 210 -4.04 20.65 -5.08
CA PHE A 210 -4.43 20.83 -6.47
C PHE A 210 -3.37 20.19 -7.36
N ILE A 211 -3.77 19.16 -8.10
CA ILE A 211 -2.88 18.39 -8.97
C ILE A 211 -3.06 18.87 -10.41
N LEU A 212 -1.98 19.40 -10.98
CA LEU A 212 -1.98 20.09 -12.27
C LEU A 212 -0.93 19.48 -13.20
N ASP A 213 -1.26 19.40 -14.48
CA ASP A 213 -0.24 19.16 -15.50
C ASP A 213 0.70 20.38 -15.58
N TYR A 214 1.99 20.12 -15.80
CA TYR A 214 2.97 21.19 -15.83
C TYR A 214 2.76 22.14 -17.01
N LYS A 215 2.28 21.66 -18.17
CA LYS A 215 2.00 22.49 -19.34
C LYS A 215 0.92 23.52 -19.02
N TYR A 216 -0.14 23.06 -18.35
CA TYR A 216 -1.21 23.92 -17.85
C TYR A 216 -0.70 24.95 -16.84
N SER A 217 0.29 24.57 -16.04
CA SER A 217 0.85 25.45 -15.02
C SER A 217 1.69 26.59 -15.60
N LEU A 218 2.35 26.38 -16.74
CA LEU A 218 3.08 27.43 -17.45
C LEU A 218 2.13 28.55 -17.93
N ASP A 219 0.92 28.19 -18.37
CA ASP A 219 -0.09 29.15 -18.85
C ASP A 219 -0.83 29.88 -17.69
N HIS A 220 -0.65 29.41 -16.45
CA HIS A 220 -1.39 29.88 -15.28
C HIS A 220 -0.53 30.19 -14.05
N GLU A 221 0.76 30.45 -14.25
CA GLU A 221 1.77 30.71 -13.20
C GLU A 221 1.27 31.66 -12.09
N ARG A 222 0.71 32.82 -12.46
CA ARG A 222 0.24 33.82 -11.49
C ARG A 222 -0.91 33.31 -10.61
N LYS A 223 -1.84 32.53 -11.19
CA LYS A 223 -2.97 31.97 -10.45
C LYS A 223 -2.49 30.88 -9.48
N ILE A 224 -1.51 30.08 -9.89
CA ILE A 224 -0.89 29.04 -9.06
C ILE A 224 -0.12 29.67 -7.91
N ALA A 225 0.70 30.68 -8.17
CA ALA A 225 1.40 31.43 -7.13
C ALA A 225 0.40 32.01 -6.09
N HIS A 226 -0.75 32.52 -6.54
CA HIS A 226 -1.79 33.00 -5.64
C HIS A 226 -2.41 31.88 -4.79
N LEU A 227 -2.66 30.70 -5.36
CA LEU A 227 -3.16 29.53 -4.61
C LEU A 227 -2.16 29.10 -3.53
N ILE A 228 -0.88 29.02 -3.86
CA ILE A 228 0.21 28.69 -2.92
C ILE A 228 0.27 29.71 -1.78
N ASN A 229 0.27 30.99 -2.12
CA ASN A 229 0.28 32.09 -1.14
C ASN A 229 -0.96 32.09 -0.23
N SER A 230 -2.06 31.50 -0.68
CA SER A 230 -3.29 31.33 0.09
C SER A 230 -3.30 30.05 0.96
N GLY A 231 -2.16 29.34 1.03
CA GLY A 231 -1.99 28.11 1.80
C GLY A 231 -2.44 26.84 1.09
N GLY A 232 -2.60 26.87 -0.24
CA GLY A 232 -2.90 25.68 -1.03
C GLY A 232 -1.63 24.87 -1.35
N ASN A 233 -1.76 23.54 -1.37
CA ASN A 233 -0.70 22.66 -1.86
C ASN A 233 -0.90 22.39 -3.35
N ILE A 234 0.20 22.33 -4.10
CA ILE A 234 0.19 22.08 -5.54
C ILE A 234 1.00 20.82 -5.83
N GLY A 235 0.45 19.89 -6.60
CA GLY A 235 1.21 18.79 -7.20
C GLY A 235 1.35 19.03 -8.69
N LEU A 236 2.58 19.10 -9.19
CA LEU A 236 2.90 19.34 -10.58
C LEU A 236 3.26 18.03 -11.27
N LEU A 237 2.39 17.58 -12.18
CA LEU A 237 2.59 16.37 -12.97
C LEU A 237 3.50 16.65 -14.16
N ILE A 238 4.65 15.97 -14.21
CA ILE A 238 5.69 16.17 -15.22
C ILE A 238 5.88 14.84 -15.95
N GLY A 239 5.20 14.72 -17.10
CA GLY A 239 5.12 13.48 -17.87
C GLY A 239 5.98 13.42 -19.12
N ASP A 240 6.64 14.53 -19.47
CA ASP A 240 7.62 14.58 -20.56
C ASP A 240 8.80 15.46 -20.15
N THR A 241 9.92 15.26 -20.85
CA THR A 241 11.17 15.95 -20.55
C THR A 241 11.43 17.15 -21.47
N GLU A 242 10.62 17.35 -22.51
CA GLU A 242 10.88 18.31 -23.59
C GLU A 242 10.90 19.77 -23.09
N ARG A 243 10.06 20.10 -22.11
CA ARG A 243 9.94 21.47 -21.58
C ARG A 243 10.44 21.61 -20.15
N LEU A 244 11.24 20.67 -19.66
CA LEU A 244 11.78 20.71 -18.29
C LEU A 244 12.51 22.02 -17.98
N ASN A 245 13.26 22.56 -18.93
CA ASN A 245 13.98 23.83 -18.75
C ASN A 245 13.03 25.02 -18.50
N GLN A 246 11.77 24.95 -18.95
CA GLN A 246 10.78 25.99 -18.68
C GLN A 246 10.27 25.93 -17.24
N LEU A 247 10.29 24.75 -16.60
CA LEU A 247 9.96 24.60 -15.19
C LEU A 247 10.92 25.36 -14.29
N ALA A 248 12.20 25.41 -14.67
CA ALA A 248 13.24 26.15 -13.94
C ALA A 248 12.93 27.66 -13.85
N ALA A 249 12.07 28.19 -14.72
CA ALA A 249 11.67 29.59 -14.72
C ALA A 249 10.46 29.89 -13.81
N LEU A 250 9.79 28.87 -13.25
CA LEU A 250 8.62 29.08 -12.39
C LEU A 250 9.05 29.72 -11.05
N PRO A 251 8.43 30.83 -10.62
CA PRO A 251 8.86 31.56 -9.42
C PRO A 251 8.56 30.80 -8.11
N PHE A 252 7.65 29.82 -8.16
CA PHE A 252 7.25 29.01 -7.02
C PHE A 252 7.87 27.61 -7.02
N LEU A 253 8.85 27.34 -7.90
CA LEU A 253 9.47 26.01 -8.05
C LEU A 253 10.08 25.46 -6.74
N HIS A 254 10.56 26.35 -5.87
CA HIS A 254 11.16 26.00 -4.58
C HIS A 254 10.20 26.19 -3.39
N ASP A 255 8.92 26.43 -3.65
CA ASP A 255 7.95 26.55 -2.56
C ASP A 255 7.72 25.20 -1.89
N LYS A 256 7.72 25.17 -0.56
CA LYS A 256 7.48 23.95 0.24
C LYS A 256 6.12 23.30 -0.01
N ASN A 257 5.14 24.07 -0.48
CA ASN A 257 3.79 23.60 -0.79
C ASN A 257 3.67 23.08 -2.23
N LEU A 258 4.76 23.13 -3.01
CA LEU A 258 4.85 22.51 -4.33
C LEU A 258 5.46 21.10 -4.22
N GLU A 259 4.83 20.14 -4.86
CA GLU A 259 5.36 18.79 -5.11
C GLU A 259 5.59 18.61 -6.60
N CYS A 260 6.79 18.21 -7.00
CA CYS A 260 7.07 17.83 -8.39
C CYS A 260 6.93 16.32 -8.55
N ILE A 261 5.99 15.88 -9.40
CA ILE A 261 5.63 14.47 -9.58
C ILE A 261 6.01 14.06 -11.01
N PHE A 262 7.11 13.33 -11.14
CA PHE A 262 7.64 12.87 -12.41
C PHE A 262 7.13 11.47 -12.77
N SER A 263 6.85 11.27 -14.05
CA SER A 263 6.66 9.94 -14.64
C SER A 263 7.92 9.54 -15.40
N VAL A 264 8.38 8.29 -15.27
CA VAL A 264 9.51 7.75 -16.06
C VAL A 264 9.18 6.44 -16.74
N GLU A 265 9.68 6.24 -17.94
CA GLU A 265 9.48 5.02 -18.73
C GLU A 265 10.78 4.21 -18.88
N GLY A 266 11.94 4.78 -18.57
CA GLY A 266 13.23 4.09 -18.67
C GLY A 266 14.40 4.78 -17.97
N GLU A 267 15.55 4.10 -17.96
CA GLU A 267 16.77 4.51 -17.24
C GLU A 267 17.36 5.84 -17.74
N SER A 268 17.36 6.07 -19.06
CA SER A 268 17.91 7.30 -19.63
C SER A 268 17.10 8.53 -19.20
N GLU A 269 15.78 8.40 -19.18
CA GLU A 269 14.88 9.44 -18.69
C GLU A 269 15.05 9.66 -17.19
N PHE A 270 15.10 8.59 -16.40
CA PHE A 270 15.37 8.66 -14.96
C PHE A 270 16.68 9.39 -14.65
N SER A 271 17.77 9.04 -15.35
CA SER A 271 19.08 9.68 -15.18
C SER A 271 19.05 11.16 -15.54
N PHE A 272 18.34 11.52 -16.62
CA PHE A 272 18.17 12.91 -17.01
C PHE A 272 17.41 13.72 -15.95
N LEU A 273 16.32 13.17 -15.42
CA LEU A 273 15.54 13.80 -14.36
C LEU A 273 16.32 13.94 -13.06
N ALA A 274 17.07 12.91 -12.66
CA ALA A 274 17.91 12.96 -11.46
C ALA A 274 18.93 14.11 -11.53
N ASN A 275 19.55 14.31 -12.69
CA ASN A 275 20.44 15.44 -12.93
C ASN A 275 19.71 16.78 -12.85
N PHE A 276 18.53 16.90 -13.44
CA PHE A 276 17.71 18.11 -13.36
C PHE A 276 17.33 18.46 -11.92
N ILE A 277 16.85 17.46 -11.16
CA ILE A 277 16.48 17.59 -9.74
C ILE A 277 17.68 18.08 -8.91
N SER A 278 18.85 17.47 -9.12
CA SER A 278 20.07 17.87 -8.41
C SER A 278 20.57 19.25 -8.82
N MET A 279 20.55 19.59 -10.11
CA MET A 279 21.01 20.88 -10.62
C MET A 279 20.15 22.04 -10.11
N HIS A 280 18.85 21.80 -9.93
CA HIS A 280 17.89 22.78 -9.43
C HIS A 280 17.57 22.61 -7.94
N ASN A 281 18.26 21.75 -7.19
CA ASN A 281 18.02 21.54 -5.75
C ASN A 281 16.53 21.38 -5.39
N LEU A 282 15.81 20.54 -6.14
CA LEU A 282 14.39 20.30 -5.88
C LEU A 282 14.24 19.32 -4.70
N GLU A 283 13.59 19.77 -3.63
CA GLU A 283 13.48 18.98 -2.39
C GLU A 283 12.23 18.08 -2.37
N ASN A 284 11.09 18.60 -2.83
CA ASN A 284 9.80 17.91 -2.72
C ASN A 284 9.44 17.20 -4.02
N VAL A 285 10.14 16.11 -4.30
CA VAL A 285 10.09 15.39 -5.58
C VAL A 285 9.66 13.94 -5.40
N PHE A 286 8.74 13.51 -6.27
CA PHE A 286 8.32 12.11 -6.40
C PHE A 286 8.57 11.65 -7.82
N ILE A 287 9.19 10.49 -7.98
CA ILE A 287 9.41 9.86 -9.29
C ILE A 287 8.64 8.55 -9.31
N TYR A 288 7.75 8.41 -10.28
CA TYR A 288 6.95 7.20 -10.47
C TYR A 288 7.24 6.57 -11.83
N PRO A 289 7.59 5.29 -11.88
CA PRO A 289 7.68 4.58 -13.14
C PRO A 289 6.29 4.38 -13.74
N TYR A 290 6.20 4.41 -15.07
CA TYR A 290 4.99 4.12 -15.82
C TYR A 290 5.22 2.94 -16.74
N PHE A 291 4.38 1.90 -16.63
CA PHE A 291 4.46 0.73 -17.49
C PHE A 291 3.71 1.00 -18.79
N ASN A 292 4.44 1.13 -19.89
CA ASN A 292 3.88 1.44 -21.21
C ASN A 292 3.61 0.18 -22.06
N GLY A 293 3.85 -1.02 -21.51
CA GLY A 293 3.68 -2.30 -22.19
C GLY A 293 4.95 -2.81 -22.89
N THR A 294 5.91 -1.94 -23.19
CA THR A 294 7.16 -2.28 -23.88
C THR A 294 8.38 -2.22 -22.95
N ASN A 295 8.31 -1.49 -21.84
CA ASN A 295 9.40 -1.29 -20.89
C ASN A 295 9.49 -2.36 -19.77
N GLN A 296 9.23 -3.63 -20.10
CA GLN A 296 9.24 -4.71 -19.10
C GLN A 296 10.58 -4.85 -18.38
N ASP A 297 11.70 -4.70 -19.09
CA ASP A 297 13.04 -4.84 -18.50
C ASP A 297 13.33 -3.75 -17.46
N PHE A 298 12.88 -2.52 -17.73
CA PHE A 298 12.97 -1.42 -16.78
C PHE A 298 12.20 -1.72 -15.48
N PHE A 299 10.99 -2.28 -15.60
CA PHE A 299 10.19 -2.68 -14.45
C PHE A 299 10.79 -3.88 -13.70
N ARG A 300 11.28 -4.89 -14.42
CA ARG A 300 11.93 -6.05 -13.79
C ARG A 300 13.15 -5.64 -12.98
N LYS A 301 13.92 -4.68 -13.47
CA LYS A 301 15.13 -4.21 -12.79
C LYS A 301 14.85 -3.30 -11.59
N ASN A 302 13.82 -2.46 -11.67
CA ASN A 302 13.62 -1.38 -10.68
C ASN A 302 12.38 -1.53 -9.79
N ILE A 303 11.45 -2.43 -10.13
CA ILE A 303 10.17 -2.59 -9.42
C ILE A 303 9.97 -3.99 -8.87
N PHE A 304 10.49 -5.01 -9.55
CA PHE A 304 10.35 -6.37 -9.05
C PHE A 304 11.25 -6.58 -7.85
N GLN A 305 10.71 -7.22 -6.81
CA GLN A 305 11.50 -7.56 -5.62
C GLN A 305 12.18 -8.91 -5.78
N ASP A 306 13.46 -8.98 -5.41
CA ASP A 306 14.14 -10.24 -5.20
C ASP A 306 13.88 -10.78 -3.78
N LYS A 307 14.30 -12.03 -3.55
CA LYS A 307 14.15 -12.66 -2.24
C LYS A 307 14.87 -11.85 -1.15
N ASP A 308 16.06 -11.34 -1.45
CA ASP A 308 16.87 -10.63 -0.47
C ASP A 308 16.23 -9.28 -0.12
N ASP A 309 15.66 -8.56 -1.09
CA ASP A 309 14.88 -7.33 -0.86
C ASP A 309 13.71 -7.57 0.11
N ILE A 310 13.01 -8.69 -0.04
CA ILE A 310 11.87 -9.04 0.82
C ILE A 310 12.32 -9.38 2.24
N LEU A 311 13.50 -9.97 2.41
CA LEU A 311 14.00 -10.43 3.72
C LEU A 311 14.66 -9.33 4.54
N VAL A 312 15.13 -8.25 3.90
CA VAL A 312 15.70 -7.08 4.59
C VAL A 312 14.62 -6.06 5.00
N GLU A 313 13.37 -6.29 4.64
CA GLU A 313 12.26 -5.41 4.99
C GLU A 313 12.07 -5.34 6.53
N GLU A 314 12.12 -4.11 7.05
CA GLU A 314 12.07 -3.82 8.48
C GLU A 314 10.64 -3.57 9.01
N LEU A 315 9.84 -4.64 9.08
CA LEU A 315 8.47 -4.62 9.56
C LEU A 315 8.35 -4.72 11.09
N ASP A 316 7.53 -3.85 11.66
CA ASP A 316 7.03 -4.05 13.01
C ASP A 316 5.83 -5.01 13.06
N LYS A 317 5.41 -5.35 14.28
CA LYS A 317 4.29 -6.26 14.52
C LYS A 317 2.97 -5.72 13.95
N ARG A 318 2.74 -4.41 13.98
CA ARG A 318 1.54 -3.77 13.43
C ARG A 318 1.53 -3.86 11.91
N GLU A 319 2.66 -3.65 11.25
CA GLU A 319 2.80 -3.74 9.80
C GLU A 319 2.57 -5.15 9.27
N ILE A 320 3.12 -6.17 9.94
CA ILE A 320 2.83 -7.58 9.61
C ILE A 320 1.33 -7.85 9.66
N PHE A 321 0.68 -7.41 10.73
CA PHE A 321 -0.76 -7.56 10.90
C PHE A 321 -1.57 -6.79 9.85
N MET A 322 -1.19 -5.55 9.54
CA MET A 322 -1.81 -4.77 8.47
C MET A 322 -1.70 -5.48 7.12
N ARG A 323 -0.51 -5.98 6.74
CA ARG A 323 -0.29 -6.70 5.47
C ARG A 323 -1.08 -8.00 5.37
N GLN A 324 -1.48 -8.59 6.51
CA GLN A 324 -2.33 -9.77 6.52
C GLN A 324 -3.82 -9.42 6.29
N THR A 325 -4.27 -8.25 6.73
CA THR A 325 -5.70 -7.87 6.75
C THR A 325 -6.12 -6.95 5.61
N LEU A 326 -5.32 -5.92 5.32
CA LEU A 326 -5.65 -4.82 4.42
C LEU A 326 -4.52 -4.53 3.44
N ASN A 327 -4.87 -3.90 2.32
CA ASN A 327 -3.91 -3.38 1.38
C ASN A 327 -3.62 -1.92 1.69
N SER A 328 -2.48 -1.61 2.31
CA SER A 328 -2.13 -0.22 2.67
C SER A 328 -1.93 0.71 1.45
N ASN A 329 -1.76 0.16 0.24
CA ASN A 329 -1.74 0.99 -0.96
C ASN A 329 -3.13 1.52 -1.32
N PHE A 330 -4.21 0.81 -0.94
CA PHE A 330 -5.58 1.13 -1.36
C PHE A 330 -6.49 1.53 -0.19
N PHE A 331 -6.29 0.95 0.99
CA PHE A 331 -7.13 1.15 2.16
C PHE A 331 -7.26 2.63 2.52
N GLY A 332 -8.49 3.08 2.78
CA GLY A 332 -8.79 4.46 3.12
C GLY A 332 -8.67 5.44 1.95
N LYS A 333 -8.46 4.99 0.72
CA LYS A 333 -8.35 5.85 -0.46
C LYS A 333 -9.58 5.65 -1.35
N LEU A 334 -10.17 6.76 -1.78
CA LEU A 334 -11.29 6.77 -2.72
C LEU A 334 -10.99 7.71 -3.88
N THR A 335 -11.55 7.41 -5.05
CA THR A 335 -11.49 8.27 -6.23
C THR A 335 -12.89 8.65 -6.65
N VAL A 336 -13.17 9.95 -6.76
CA VAL A 336 -14.42 10.51 -7.28
C VAL A 336 -14.18 10.93 -8.72
N LEU A 337 -14.94 10.37 -9.65
CA LEU A 337 -14.92 10.74 -11.06
C LEU A 337 -15.87 11.91 -11.34
N SER A 338 -15.71 12.56 -12.49
CA SER A 338 -16.51 13.74 -12.85
C SER A 338 -17.99 13.46 -13.13
N ASN A 339 -18.37 12.19 -13.35
CA ASN A 339 -19.77 11.76 -13.37
C ASN A 339 -20.35 11.51 -11.95
N GLY A 340 -19.54 11.66 -10.91
CA GLY A 340 -19.88 11.40 -9.51
C GLY A 340 -19.64 9.96 -9.05
N ASP A 341 -19.16 9.06 -9.91
CA ASP A 341 -18.86 7.70 -9.49
C ASP A 341 -17.68 7.67 -8.51
N ILE A 342 -17.81 6.85 -7.48
CA ILE A 342 -16.79 6.65 -6.45
C ILE A 342 -16.18 5.27 -6.62
N LEU A 343 -14.86 5.22 -6.73
CA LEU A 343 -14.07 4.02 -6.88
C LEU A 343 -13.21 3.78 -5.62
N PRO A 344 -13.09 2.54 -5.12
CA PRO A 344 -12.13 2.19 -4.07
C PRO A 344 -10.69 2.10 -4.60
N ASN A 345 -10.56 2.02 -5.93
CA ASN A 345 -9.31 2.10 -6.68
C ASN A 345 -9.65 2.48 -8.13
N VAL A 346 -8.78 3.20 -8.82
CA VAL A 346 -8.94 3.59 -10.24
C VAL A 346 -9.12 2.42 -11.22
N ASN A 347 -8.71 1.21 -10.83
CA ASN A 347 -8.88 -0.02 -11.61
C ASN A 347 -10.13 -0.82 -11.22
N ALA A 348 -10.88 -0.38 -10.21
CA ALA A 348 -12.06 -1.06 -9.71
C ALA A 348 -13.33 -0.61 -10.43
N ASN A 349 -14.38 -1.41 -10.31
CA ASN A 349 -15.74 -0.94 -10.58
C ASN A 349 -16.17 0.06 -9.51
N SER A 350 -17.12 0.93 -9.86
CA SER A 350 -17.71 1.86 -8.90
C SER A 350 -18.41 1.12 -7.77
N ILE A 351 -18.17 1.60 -6.53
CA ILE A 351 -18.89 1.13 -5.33
C ILE A 351 -20.22 1.88 -5.15
N GLY A 352 -20.41 2.99 -5.86
CA GLY A 352 -21.61 3.80 -5.91
C GLY A 352 -21.33 5.22 -6.39
N ASN A 353 -22.35 6.06 -6.38
CA ASN A 353 -22.25 7.47 -6.77
C ASN A 353 -22.17 8.36 -5.52
N ILE A 354 -21.57 9.55 -5.64
CA ILE A 354 -21.43 10.58 -4.60
C ILE A 354 -22.77 10.90 -3.91
N ASP A 355 -23.89 10.79 -4.63
CA ASP A 355 -25.24 11.02 -4.09
C ASP A 355 -25.69 9.97 -3.04
N HIS A 356 -25.00 8.84 -2.94
CA HIS A 356 -25.32 7.77 -1.97
C HIS A 356 -24.74 8.01 -0.56
N GLY A 357 -23.94 9.05 -0.38
CA GLY A 357 -23.26 9.42 0.87
C GLY A 357 -21.98 8.63 1.13
N ILE A 358 -20.89 9.33 1.43
CA ILE A 358 -19.54 8.75 1.50
C ILE A 358 -19.42 7.71 2.61
N LYS A 359 -20.11 7.94 3.73
CA LYS A 359 -20.14 7.02 4.88
C LYS A 359 -20.66 5.63 4.48
N ASN A 360 -21.73 5.58 3.69
CA ASN A 360 -22.35 4.31 3.27
C ASN A 360 -21.44 3.55 2.31
N LEU A 361 -20.75 4.27 1.42
CA LEU A 361 -19.82 3.68 0.46
C LEU A 361 -18.56 3.13 1.14
N ILE A 362 -18.02 3.84 2.15
CA ILE A 362 -16.91 3.34 2.98
C ILE A 362 -17.34 2.06 3.71
N TYR A 363 -18.54 2.06 4.31
CA TYR A 363 -19.07 0.87 4.97
C TYR A 363 -19.15 -0.32 4.01
N LYS A 364 -19.67 -0.09 2.80
CA LYS A 364 -19.76 -1.13 1.76
C LYS A 364 -18.38 -1.67 1.38
N GLU A 365 -17.37 -0.82 1.20
CA GLU A 365 -16.00 -1.27 0.89
C GLU A 365 -15.35 -2.03 2.05
N ILE A 366 -15.64 -1.68 3.30
CA ILE A 366 -15.11 -2.43 4.47
C ILE A 366 -15.81 -3.79 4.62
N ALA A 367 -17.13 -3.85 4.42
CA ALA A 367 -17.92 -5.06 4.66
C ALA A 367 -17.86 -6.05 3.49
N GLU A 368 -17.90 -5.54 2.25
CA GLU A 368 -18.08 -6.33 1.03
C GLU A 368 -16.94 -6.12 0.03
N GLY A 369 -16.10 -5.10 0.25
CA GLY A 369 -15.13 -4.61 -0.73
C GLY A 369 -13.93 -5.53 -0.96
N SER A 370 -13.46 -5.51 -2.20
CA SER A 370 -12.41 -6.40 -2.68
C SER A 370 -11.03 -5.75 -2.76
N TYR A 371 -10.93 -4.41 -2.77
CA TYR A 371 -9.67 -3.70 -2.99
C TYR A 371 -8.98 -3.29 -1.68
N TRP A 372 -9.71 -2.68 -0.74
CA TRP A 372 -9.14 -2.27 0.55
C TRP A 372 -8.64 -3.46 1.37
N LEU A 373 -9.26 -4.63 1.19
CA LEU A 373 -8.91 -5.87 1.87
C LEU A 373 -8.09 -6.84 1.00
N GLN A 374 -7.54 -6.34 -0.12
CA GLN A 374 -6.82 -7.14 -1.11
C GLN A 374 -5.39 -7.44 -0.70
N THR A 375 -5.17 -8.52 0.05
CA THR A 375 -3.83 -8.89 0.52
C THR A 375 -3.22 -10.04 -0.27
N ARG A 376 -1.89 -10.17 -0.20
CA ARG A 376 -1.13 -11.30 -0.80
C ARG A 376 -1.60 -12.65 -0.26
N ASN A 377 -2.21 -12.70 0.93
CA ASN A 377 -2.83 -13.90 1.52
C ASN A 377 -4.06 -14.41 0.74
N LYS A 378 -4.69 -13.58 -0.09
CA LYS A 378 -5.96 -13.91 -0.76
C LYS A 378 -5.80 -14.17 -2.26
N ILE A 379 -4.62 -13.91 -2.83
CA ILE A 379 -4.43 -13.82 -4.28
C ILE A 379 -3.35 -14.75 -4.78
N GLU A 380 -3.62 -15.41 -5.90
CA GLU A 380 -2.62 -16.22 -6.60
C GLU A 380 -1.65 -15.35 -7.41
N PRO A 381 -0.36 -15.75 -7.49
CA PRO A 381 0.24 -16.95 -6.89
C PRO A 381 0.67 -16.75 -5.42
N CYS A 382 0.61 -15.51 -4.92
CA CYS A 382 1.25 -15.13 -3.65
C CYS A 382 0.63 -15.78 -2.42
N LYS A 383 -0.64 -16.21 -2.45
CA LYS A 383 -1.30 -16.82 -1.28
C LYS A 383 -0.60 -18.09 -0.78
N ASN A 384 0.08 -18.77 -1.69
CA ASN A 384 0.86 -19.99 -1.43
C ASN A 384 2.36 -19.71 -1.22
N CYS A 385 2.80 -18.45 -1.29
CA CYS A 385 4.20 -18.07 -1.12
C CYS A 385 4.58 -17.98 0.37
N LEU A 386 5.79 -18.45 0.69
CA LEU A 386 6.35 -18.38 2.04
C LEU A 386 6.52 -16.93 2.53
N TYR A 387 6.93 -16.03 1.62
CA TYR A 387 7.28 -14.65 1.93
C TYR A 387 6.10 -13.66 1.83
N ARG A 388 4.89 -14.14 1.52
CA ARG A 388 3.73 -13.32 1.13
C ARG A 388 3.38 -12.18 2.09
N VAL A 389 3.65 -12.33 3.39
CA VAL A 389 3.37 -11.33 4.42
C VAL A 389 4.46 -10.26 4.48
N LEU A 390 5.71 -10.64 4.16
CA LEU A 390 6.86 -9.73 4.11
C LEU A 390 6.96 -8.98 2.78
N CYS A 391 6.33 -9.48 1.71
CA CYS A 391 6.24 -8.78 0.43
C CYS A 391 5.52 -7.43 0.56
N SER A 392 5.86 -6.50 -0.33
CA SER A 392 5.15 -5.23 -0.43
C SER A 392 3.65 -5.45 -0.77
N PRO A 393 2.76 -4.59 -0.26
CA PRO A 393 1.34 -4.64 -0.61
C PRO A 393 1.12 -4.54 -2.12
N ILE A 394 0.03 -5.14 -2.61
CA ILE A 394 -0.33 -5.09 -4.03
C ILE A 394 -0.50 -3.62 -4.44
N SER A 395 0.11 -3.22 -5.56
CA SER A 395 0.01 -1.88 -6.11
C SER A 395 -0.84 -1.88 -7.38
N ASN A 396 -1.02 -0.70 -7.97
CA ASN A 396 -1.66 -0.56 -9.27
C ASN A 396 -0.81 -1.13 -10.42
N TYR A 397 0.51 -1.27 -10.23
CA TYR A 397 1.38 -1.86 -11.24
C TYR A 397 1.05 -3.33 -11.48
N GLU A 398 0.78 -4.12 -10.43
CA GLU A 398 0.32 -5.50 -10.55
C GLU A 398 -0.92 -5.61 -11.45
N ILE A 399 -1.88 -4.71 -11.23
CA ILE A 399 -3.16 -4.71 -11.94
C ILE A 399 -2.96 -4.32 -13.40
N ALA A 400 -2.19 -3.27 -13.66
CA ALA A 400 -1.91 -2.79 -15.01
C ALA A 400 -1.07 -3.78 -15.83
N MET A 401 -0.14 -4.48 -15.19
CA MET A 401 0.67 -5.53 -15.84
C MET A 401 -0.09 -6.87 -15.96
N GLY A 402 -1.26 -7.01 -15.32
CA GLY A 402 -1.98 -8.29 -15.24
C GLY A 402 -1.20 -9.37 -14.49
N LYS A 403 -0.26 -8.98 -13.63
CA LYS A 403 0.66 -9.88 -12.90
C LYS A 403 0.66 -9.52 -11.42
N MET A 404 0.04 -10.37 -10.60
CA MET A 404 -0.09 -10.14 -9.15
C MET A 404 1.16 -10.49 -8.34
N ASP A 405 2.27 -10.87 -8.98
CA ASP A 405 3.57 -11.15 -8.38
C ASP A 405 4.70 -10.39 -9.10
N LEU A 406 4.93 -9.13 -8.72
CA LEU A 406 6.08 -8.34 -9.18
C LEU A 406 7.33 -8.70 -8.36
N CYS A 407 7.79 -9.94 -8.49
CA CYS A 407 8.99 -10.46 -7.84
C CYS A 407 9.69 -11.51 -8.72
N ASN A 408 10.97 -11.79 -8.41
CA ASN A 408 11.74 -12.84 -9.07
C ASN A 408 11.93 -14.09 -8.18
N VAL A 409 11.16 -14.20 -7.09
CA VAL A 409 11.24 -15.37 -6.20
C VAL A 409 10.77 -16.62 -6.93
N SER A 410 11.63 -17.63 -7.00
CA SER A 410 11.31 -18.92 -7.61
C SER A 410 10.17 -19.63 -6.88
N ARG A 411 9.22 -20.16 -7.64
CA ARG A 411 8.11 -20.94 -7.08
C ARG A 411 8.64 -22.30 -6.65
N VAL A 412 8.41 -22.67 -5.40
CA VAL A 412 8.75 -24.02 -4.91
C VAL A 412 8.02 -25.04 -5.79
N GLY A 413 8.78 -25.80 -6.59
CA GLY A 413 8.26 -26.77 -7.57
C GLY A 413 8.51 -26.44 -9.04
N GLN A 414 9.11 -25.29 -9.38
CA GLN A 414 9.68 -25.06 -10.70
C GLN A 414 11.21 -25.13 -10.60
N THR A 415 11.79 -26.19 -11.16
CA THR A 415 13.21 -26.24 -11.50
C THR A 415 13.55 -24.99 -12.32
N GLU A 416 14.60 -24.28 -11.92
CA GLU A 416 15.23 -23.28 -12.78
C GLU A 416 15.41 -23.90 -14.19
N PRO A 417 15.07 -23.19 -15.28
CA PRO A 417 15.54 -23.61 -16.58
C PRO A 417 17.07 -23.59 -16.47
N GLN A 418 17.67 -24.78 -16.58
CA GLN A 418 19.09 -24.87 -16.85
C GLN A 418 19.35 -23.98 -18.06
N THR A 419 20.10 -22.91 -17.85
CA THR A 419 20.72 -22.16 -18.94
C THR A 419 21.58 -23.15 -19.69
N THR A 420 21.04 -23.67 -20.79
CA THR A 420 21.82 -24.38 -21.81
C THR A 420 22.58 -23.32 -22.60
N GLU A 421 23.89 -23.35 -22.37
CA GLU A 421 25.02 -22.79 -23.14
C GLU A 421 25.21 -21.27 -23.18
#